data_AF-A0A401HWP2-F1
#
_entry.id   AF-A0A401HWP2-F1
#
_cell.length_a   1.000
_cell.length_b   1.000
_cell.length_c   1.000
_cell.angle_alpha   90.00
_cell.angle_beta   90.00
_cell.angle_gamma   90.00
#
_symmetry.space_group_name_H-M   'P 1'
#
loop_
_entity.id
_entity.type
_entity.pdbx_description
1 polymer ?
#
loop_
_entity_poly.entity_id
_entity_poly.type
_entity_poly.pdbx_seq_one_letter_code
_entity_poly.pdbx_strand_id
1 'polypeptide(L)'
;MNPVVNYFDHKQTIAKNLHNFLVEEGYSKRSFSTLTGISRPTIDLILKGESPSPTTFNAQILKINEILQLSPEQLIEVPRTFNNTQKVQKPAYSYSDHGIDEEKNERAQDLLNGLDNVLDIYSMYV
;
A
#
# COMPACT_ATOMS: atom_id res chain seq x y z
N MET A 1 9.13 -27.43 -11.76
CA MET A 1 9.10 -25.96 -11.90
C MET A 1 7.69 -25.52 -11.62
N ASN A 2 7.46 -24.74 -10.55
CA ASN A 2 6.15 -24.11 -10.37
C ASN A 2 5.97 -23.08 -11.50
N PRO A 3 4.81 -23.04 -12.16
CA PRO A 3 4.57 -22.04 -13.21
C PRO A 3 4.76 -20.65 -12.62
N VAL A 4 5.55 -19.80 -13.29
CA VAL A 4 5.68 -18.39 -12.92
C VAL A 4 4.32 -17.75 -13.16
N VAL A 5 3.63 -17.39 -12.09
CA VAL A 5 2.32 -16.73 -12.14
C VAL A 5 2.45 -15.41 -12.90
N ASN A 6 1.63 -15.23 -13.95
CA ASN A 6 1.53 -13.95 -14.65
C ASN A 6 0.49 -13.06 -13.97
N TYR A 7 0.93 -12.19 -13.06
CA TYR A 7 0.07 -11.28 -12.32
C TYR A 7 -0.70 -10.30 -13.22
N PHE A 8 -0.17 -9.98 -14.40
CA PHE A 8 -0.80 -9.00 -15.30
C PHE A 8 -2.17 -9.47 -15.82
N ASP A 9 -2.34 -10.77 -16.02
CA ASP A 9 -3.62 -11.36 -16.46
C ASP A 9 -4.68 -11.25 -15.36
N HIS A 10 -4.24 -11.17 -14.10
CA HIS A 10 -5.08 -11.04 -12.90
C HIS A 10 -5.14 -9.62 -12.34
N LYS A 11 -4.65 -8.60 -13.07
CA LYS A 11 -4.47 -7.23 -12.55
C LYS A 11 -5.72 -6.61 -11.92
N GLN A 12 -6.92 -6.93 -12.43
CA GLN A 12 -8.19 -6.42 -11.89
C GLN A 12 -8.54 -7.08 -10.54
N THR A 13 -8.34 -8.40 -10.44
CA THR A 13 -8.50 -9.14 -9.18
C THR A 13 -7.49 -8.68 -8.15
N ILE A 14 -6.22 -8.52 -8.55
CA ILE A 14 -5.15 -8.04 -7.68
C ILE A 14 -5.44 -6.61 -7.21
N ALA A 15 -5.89 -5.72 -8.09
CA ALA A 15 -6.27 -4.35 -7.73
C ALA A 15 -7.33 -4.33 -6.62
N LYS A 16 -8.41 -5.11 -6.80
CA LYS A 16 -9.48 -5.24 -5.80
C LYS A 16 -9.00 -5.84 -4.49
N ASN A 17 -8.22 -6.92 -4.54
CA ASN A 17 -7.76 -7.62 -3.35
C ASN A 17 -6.74 -6.78 -2.57
N LEU A 18 -5.84 -6.10 -3.28
CA LEU A 18 -4.90 -5.18 -2.68
C LEU A 18 -5.64 -3.98 -2.07
N HIS A 19 -6.62 -3.41 -2.75
CA HIS A 19 -7.46 -2.35 -2.19
C HIS A 19 -8.10 -2.77 -0.86
N ASN A 20 -8.72 -3.94 -0.81
CA ASN A 20 -9.32 -4.46 0.42
C ASN A 20 -8.28 -4.66 1.53
N PHE A 21 -7.09 -5.17 1.20
CA PHE A 21 -5.98 -5.29 2.15
C PHE A 21 -5.59 -3.93 2.76
N LEU A 22 -5.42 -2.89 1.93
CA LEU A 22 -5.06 -1.55 2.40
C LEU A 22 -6.14 -1.02 3.36
N VAL A 23 -7.41 -1.22 3.02
CA VAL A 23 -8.56 -0.83 3.83
C VAL A 23 -8.60 -1.57 5.16
N GLU A 24 -8.45 -2.90 5.16
CA GLU A 24 -8.49 -3.74 6.37
C GLU A 24 -7.34 -3.42 7.33
N GLU A 25 -6.14 -3.19 6.80
CA GLU A 25 -4.95 -2.90 7.61
C GLU A 25 -4.77 -1.40 7.95
N GLY A 26 -5.60 -0.53 7.36
CA GLY A 26 -5.56 0.92 7.59
C GLY A 26 -4.37 1.63 6.94
N TYR A 27 -3.89 1.13 5.80
CA TYR A 27 -2.84 1.77 5.01
C TYR A 27 -3.42 2.83 4.05
N SER A 28 -2.88 4.05 4.13
CA SER A 28 -2.98 5.01 3.03
C SER A 28 -2.05 4.62 1.87
N LYS A 29 -2.29 5.17 0.67
CA LYS A 29 -1.39 4.99 -0.49
C LYS A 29 0.02 5.46 -0.17
N ARG A 30 0.16 6.53 0.62
CA ARG A 30 1.45 7.07 1.05
C ARG A 30 2.17 6.14 2.02
N SER A 31 1.52 5.70 3.10
CA SER A 31 2.14 4.76 4.05
C SER A 31 2.51 3.44 3.37
N PHE A 32 1.68 2.97 2.43
CA PHE A 32 1.98 1.77 1.65
C PHE A 32 3.14 1.98 0.66
N SER A 33 3.25 3.17 0.08
CA SER A 33 4.40 3.59 -0.75
C SER A 33 5.70 3.55 0.05
N THR A 34 5.69 4.09 1.27
CA THR A 34 6.85 4.03 2.18
C THR A 34 7.19 2.59 2.57
N LEU A 35 6.18 1.78 2.92
CA LEU A 35 6.38 0.37 3.29
C LEU A 35 6.99 -0.45 2.14
N THR A 36 6.48 -0.26 0.93
CA THR A 36 6.89 -1.07 -0.24
C THR A 36 8.08 -0.51 -1.01
N GLY A 37 8.42 0.77 -0.78
CA GLY A 37 9.35 1.52 -1.63
C GLY A 37 8.88 1.64 -3.08
N ILE A 38 7.58 1.46 -3.36
CA ILE A 38 6.95 1.68 -4.67
C ILE A 38 6.36 3.08 -4.67
N SER A 39 6.53 3.84 -5.74
CA SER A 39 6.04 5.23 -5.78
C SER A 39 4.51 5.30 -5.63
N ARG A 40 3.99 6.36 -4.98
CA ARG A 40 2.54 6.60 -4.86
C ARG A 40 1.81 6.55 -6.20
N PRO A 41 2.29 7.18 -7.29
CA PRO A 41 1.65 7.06 -8.60
C PRO A 41 1.58 5.62 -9.11
N THR A 42 2.62 4.81 -8.89
CA THR A 42 2.60 3.40 -9.29
C THR A 42 1.61 2.58 -8.46
N ILE A 43 1.52 2.82 -7.15
CA ILE A 43 0.48 2.18 -6.31
C ILE A 43 -0.91 2.57 -6.79
N ASP A 44 -1.14 3.84 -7.13
CA ASP A 44 -2.42 4.30 -7.65
C ASP A 44 -2.82 3.59 -8.95
N LEU A 45 -1.87 3.40 -9.88
CA LEU A 45 -2.08 2.60 -11.09
C LEU A 45 -2.41 1.14 -10.76
N ILE A 46 -1.69 0.51 -9.83
CA ILE A 46 -1.96 -0.88 -9.43
C ILE A 46 -3.36 -1.01 -8.83
N LEU A 47 -3.78 -0.07 -7.98
CA LEU A 47 -5.12 -0.05 -7.37
C LEU A 47 -6.24 0.19 -8.40
N LYS A 48 -5.92 0.78 -9.56
CA LYS A 48 -6.83 0.89 -10.72
C LYS A 48 -6.77 -0.32 -11.66
N GLY A 49 -5.89 -1.28 -11.39
CA GLY A 49 -5.63 -2.41 -12.28
C GLY A 49 -4.97 -1.99 -13.60
N GLU A 50 -4.17 -0.94 -13.56
CA GLU A 50 -3.46 -0.34 -14.69
C GLU A 50 -1.94 -0.53 -14.55
N SER A 51 -1.23 -0.57 -15.69
CA SER A 51 0.24 -0.61 -15.71
C SER A 51 0.80 -0.23 -17.07
N PRO A 52 1.99 0.40 -17.14
CA PRO A 52 2.64 0.69 -18.43
C PRO A 52 3.06 -0.58 -19.18
N SER A 53 3.35 -1.69 -18.49
CA SER A 53 3.70 -2.96 -19.15
C SER A 53 3.45 -4.17 -18.25
N PRO A 54 3.24 -5.36 -18.84
CA PRO A 54 3.15 -6.61 -18.09
C PRO A 54 4.38 -6.90 -17.23
N THR A 55 5.58 -6.66 -17.75
CA THR A 55 6.84 -6.89 -17.03
C THR A 55 6.94 -6.00 -15.80
N THR A 56 6.60 -4.72 -15.94
CA THR A 56 6.58 -3.77 -14.81
C THR A 56 5.57 -4.21 -13.76
N PHE A 57 4.34 -4.56 -14.17
CA PHE A 57 3.32 -4.99 -13.22
C PHE A 57 3.76 -6.22 -12.43
N ASN A 58 4.24 -7.26 -13.10
CA ASN A 58 4.71 -8.49 -12.46
C ASN A 58 5.84 -8.21 -11.45
N ALA A 59 6.81 -7.36 -11.80
CA ALA A 59 7.90 -7.00 -10.90
C ALA A 59 7.41 -6.24 -9.64
N GLN A 60 6.44 -5.33 -9.79
CA GLN A 60 5.88 -4.61 -8.64
C GLN A 60 5.07 -5.53 -7.72
N ILE A 61 4.26 -6.45 -8.28
CA ILE A 61 3.50 -7.41 -7.47
C ILE A 61 4.41 -8.40 -6.74
N LEU A 62 5.49 -8.86 -7.39
CA LEU A 62 6.51 -9.67 -6.71
C LEU A 62 7.10 -8.95 -5.50
N LYS A 63 7.48 -7.68 -5.66
CA LYS A 63 8.00 -6.87 -4.56
C LYS A 63 6.99 -6.70 -3.41
N ILE A 64 5.71 -6.49 -3.75
CA ILE A 64 4.64 -6.42 -2.73
C ILE A 64 4.52 -7.75 -1.99
N ASN A 65 4.49 -8.88 -2.71
CA ASN A 65 4.42 -10.20 -2.11
C ASN A 65 5.62 -10.48 -1.18
N GLU A 66 6.83 -10.11 -1.59
CA GLU A 66 8.03 -10.26 -0.74
C GLU A 66 7.92 -9.46 0.57
N ILE A 67 7.47 -8.21 0.49
CA ILE A 67 7.36 -7.32 1.66
C ILE A 67 6.24 -7.74 2.60
N LEU A 68 5.13 -8.20 2.04
CA LEU A 68 3.98 -8.72 2.80
C LEU A 68 4.15 -10.20 3.20
N GLN A 69 5.24 -10.84 2.79
CA GLN A 69 5.51 -12.27 2.98
C GLN A 69 4.36 -13.17 2.48
N LEU A 70 3.79 -12.80 1.34
CA LEU A 70 2.70 -13.53 0.68
C LEU A 70 3.25 -14.52 -0.35
N SER A 71 2.58 -15.65 -0.52
CA SER A 71 2.80 -16.55 -1.64
C SER A 71 2.31 -15.92 -2.95
N PRO A 72 2.84 -16.34 -4.11
CA PRO A 72 2.47 -15.78 -5.41
C PRO A 72 0.96 -15.77 -5.68
N GLU A 73 0.25 -16.80 -5.25
CA GLU A 73 -1.16 -16.97 -5.54
C GLU A 73 -2.06 -16.17 -4.58
N GLN A 74 -1.57 -15.79 -3.40
CA GLN A 74 -2.39 -15.20 -2.35
C GLN A 74 -3.09 -13.91 -2.82
N LEU A 75 -2.41 -12.96 -3.48
CA LEU A 75 -3.06 -11.74 -3.98
C LEU A 75 -4.12 -12.00 -5.07
N ILE A 76 -4.06 -13.14 -5.76
CA ILE A 76 -5.04 -13.53 -6.80
C ILE A 76 -6.23 -14.26 -6.16
N GLU A 77 -5.96 -15.08 -5.15
CA GLU A 77 -6.93 -15.98 -4.54
C GLU A 77 -7.82 -15.35 -3.46
N VAL A 78 -7.57 -14.13 -2.97
CA VAL A 78 -8.31 -13.59 -1.81
C VAL A 78 -9.80 -13.33 -2.14
N PRO A 79 -10.73 -14.05 -1.48
CA PRO A 79 -11.87 -13.39 -0.83
C PRO A 79 -11.98 -13.86 0.64
N ARG A 80 -10.91 -13.73 1.41
CA ARG A 80 -10.91 -13.94 2.86
C ARG A 80 -10.24 -12.74 3.50
N THR A 81 -10.97 -12.04 4.38
CA THR A 81 -10.41 -11.11 5.37
C THR A 81 -9.03 -11.57 5.79
N PHE A 82 -8.02 -10.68 5.73
CA PHE A 82 -6.63 -10.95 6.12
C PHE A 82 -6.52 -11.22 7.62
N ASN A 83 -7.15 -12.31 8.05
CA ASN A 83 -7.04 -12.80 9.41
C ASN A 83 -5.73 -13.58 9.46
N ASN A 84 -4.71 -12.91 9.99
CA ASN A 84 -3.51 -13.50 10.58
C ASN A 84 -2.33 -13.75 9.64
N THR A 85 -1.56 -12.69 9.38
CA THR A 85 -0.09 -12.77 9.32
C THR A 85 0.52 -11.55 10.00
N GLN A 86 1.13 -11.80 11.16
CA GLN A 86 2.11 -10.98 11.87
C GLN A 86 1.89 -9.46 11.81
N LYS A 87 1.33 -8.90 12.88
CA LYS A 87 1.23 -7.46 13.16
C LYS A 87 2.54 -6.76 12.75
N VAL A 88 2.57 -6.17 11.56
CA VAL A 88 3.61 -5.24 11.15
C VAL A 88 3.57 -4.13 12.20
N GLN A 89 4.71 -3.88 12.85
CA GLN A 89 4.79 -2.89 13.92
C GLN A 89 4.37 -1.54 13.34
N LYS A 90 3.19 -1.08 13.79
CA LYS A 90 2.67 0.23 13.46
C LYS A 90 3.68 1.26 13.97
N PRO A 91 4.13 2.23 13.15
CA PRO A 91 4.93 3.32 13.67
C PRO A 91 4.09 4.07 14.72
N ALA A 92 4.58 4.08 15.95
CA ALA A 92 3.95 4.79 17.05
C ALA A 92 4.18 6.29 16.85
N TYR A 93 3.14 7.02 16.46
CA TYR A 93 3.18 8.48 16.40
C TYR A 93 3.20 9.02 17.84
N SER A 94 4.37 9.45 18.32
CA SER A 94 4.49 10.21 19.57
C SER A 94 4.40 11.69 19.24
N TYR A 95 3.35 12.35 19.72
CA TYR A 95 3.25 13.81 19.72
C TYR A 95 4.01 14.34 20.93
N SER A 96 5.09 15.11 20.71
CA SER A 96 5.61 16.01 21.74
C SER A 96 5.29 17.46 21.38
N ASP A 97 4.74 18.17 22.38
CA ASP A 97 4.61 19.62 22.39
C ASP A 97 6.01 20.27 22.57
N HIS A 98 6.17 21.54 22.15
CA HIS A 98 7.29 22.51 22.31
C HIS A 98 7.71 23.18 20.97
N GLY A 99 7.49 24.50 20.78
CA GLY A 99 7.96 25.31 19.62
C GLY A 99 9.48 25.61 19.62
N ILE A 100 10.11 26.38 18.72
CA ILE A 100 9.76 27.46 17.77
C ILE A 100 10.86 27.53 16.67
N ASP A 101 10.48 27.97 15.46
CA ASP A 101 11.26 28.42 14.28
C ASP A 101 12.10 27.40 13.46
N GLU A 102 11.98 27.51 12.12
CA GLU A 102 12.33 26.53 11.05
C GLU A 102 11.50 25.23 11.07
N GLU A 103 11.27 24.68 12.26
CA GLU A 103 10.48 23.47 12.54
C GLU A 103 9.00 23.59 12.13
N LYS A 104 8.50 24.83 11.97
CA LYS A 104 7.11 25.10 11.59
C LYS A 104 6.77 24.56 10.19
N ASN A 105 7.74 24.52 9.29
CA ASN A 105 7.55 23.92 7.96
C ASN A 105 7.47 22.40 8.08
N GLU A 106 8.40 21.75 8.80
CA GLU A 106 8.40 20.30 8.97
C GLU A 106 7.15 19.80 9.71
N ARG A 107 6.78 20.44 10.81
CA ARG A 107 5.54 20.11 11.54
C ARG A 107 4.29 20.35 10.71
N ALA A 108 4.22 21.48 9.98
CA ALA A 108 3.09 21.73 9.09
C ALA A 108 3.03 20.68 7.97
N GLN A 109 4.18 20.31 7.40
CA GLN A 109 4.28 19.27 6.39
C GLN A 109 3.83 17.93 6.96
N ASP A 110 4.21 17.58 8.18
CA ASP A 110 3.78 16.36 8.87
C ASP A 110 2.28 16.34 9.19
N LEU A 111 1.70 17.47 9.55
CA LEU A 111 0.26 17.61 9.71
C LEU A 111 -0.49 17.46 8.38
N LEU A 112 -0.01 18.11 7.31
CA LEU A 112 -0.57 17.99 5.96
C LEU A 112 -0.46 16.55 5.44
N ASN A 113 0.69 15.93 5.65
CA ASN A 113 0.97 14.53 5.40
C ASN A 113 0.00 13.59 6.14
N GLY A 114 -0.30 13.89 7.41
CA GLY A 114 -1.27 13.15 8.22
C GLY A 114 -2.68 13.29 7.67
N LEU A 115 -3.07 14.51 7.27
CA LEU A 115 -4.36 14.77 6.64
C LEU A 115 -4.49 14.05 5.30
N ASP A 116 -3.46 14.08 4.45
CA ASP A 116 -3.39 13.34 3.19
C ASP A 116 -3.60 11.84 3.40
N ASN A 117 -3.01 11.27 4.44
CA ASN A 117 -3.21 9.85 4.77
C ASN A 117 -4.68 9.56 5.12
N VAL A 118 -5.33 10.43 5.91
CA VAL A 118 -6.74 10.29 6.28
C VAL A 118 -7.65 10.42 5.06
N LEU A 119 -7.39 11.40 4.19
CA LEU A 119 -8.14 11.61 2.95
C LEU A 119 -7.94 10.45 1.96
N ASP A 120 -6.71 9.94 1.81
CA ASP A 120 -6.41 8.77 0.98
C ASP A 120 -7.19 7.54 1.46
N ILE A 121 -7.23 7.29 2.78
CA ILE A 121 -8.02 6.19 3.35
C ILE A 121 -9.51 6.41 3.10
N TYR A 122 -10.04 7.61 3.35
CA TYR A 122 -11.45 7.92 3.09
C TYR A 122 -11.83 7.71 1.61
N SER A 123 -10.95 8.09 0.69
CA SER A 123 -11.17 7.93 -0.76
C SER A 123 -11.30 6.47 -1.21
N MET A 124 -10.86 5.50 -0.40
CA MET A 124 -11.04 4.08 -0.68
C MET A 124 -12.46 3.58 -0.34
N TYR A 125 -13.28 4.38 0.36
CA TYR A 125 -14.64 4.01 0.76
C TYR A 125 -15.76 4.70 -0.03
N VAL A 126 -15.43 5.67 -0.89
CA VAL A 126 -16.39 6.48 -1.67
C VAL A 126 -16.26 6.17 -3.15
#